data_AF-A0A2V5Q5C5-F1
#
_entry.id   AF-A0A2V5Q5C5-F1
#
_cell.length_a   1.000
_cell.length_b   1.000
_cell.length_c   1.000
_cell.angle_alpha   90.00
_cell.angle_beta   90.00
_cell.angle_gamma   90.00
#
_symmetry.space_group_name_H-M   'P 1'
#
loop_
_entity.id
_entity.type
_entity.pdbx_description
1 polymer ?
#
loop_
_entity_poly.entity_id
_entity_poly.type
_entity_poly.pdbx_seq_one_letter_code
_entity_poly.pdbx_strand_id
1 'polypeptide(L)' 'TDAPGNFEDASADLKFAAAVAEFGMILRDSEYKGNGTFATVLEWAEEGKGTDANGYRSGFIELVRKAQALKRG' A
#
# COMPACT_ATOMS: atom_id res chain seq x y z
N THR A 1 -26.85 4.09 8.66
CA THR A 1 -25.92 3.32 9.51
C THR A 1 -24.88 2.76 8.59
N ASP A 2 -23.64 3.22 8.70
CA ASP A 2 -22.54 2.61 7.96
C ASP A 2 -22.44 1.15 8.40
N ALA A 3 -22.68 0.23 7.47
CA ALA A 3 -22.44 -1.18 7.75
C ALA A 3 -20.92 -1.36 7.97
N PRO A 4 -20.48 -2.13 8.97
CA PRO A 4 -19.07 -2.47 9.09
C PRO A 4 -18.65 -3.28 7.87
N GLY A 5 -18.01 -2.61 6.90
CA GLY A 5 -17.41 -3.26 5.75
C GLY A 5 -16.05 -3.80 6.13
N ASN A 6 -15.72 -5.01 5.67
CA ASN A 6 -14.36 -5.52 5.81
C ASN A 6 -13.45 -4.71 4.90
N PHE A 7 -12.19 -4.53 5.30
CA PHE A 7 -11.21 -3.85 4.45
C PHE A 7 -10.99 -4.59 3.11
N GLU A 8 -11.20 -5.90 3.09
CA GLU A 8 -11.18 -6.74 1.88
C GLU A 8 -12.21 -6.28 0.84
N ASP A 9 -13.34 -5.73 1.27
CA ASP A 9 -14.42 -5.23 0.43
C ASP A 9 -14.23 -3.76 0.02
N ALA A 10 -13.14 -3.12 0.47
CA ALA A 10 -12.84 -1.73 0.14
C ALA A 10 -12.62 -1.53 -1.36
N SER A 11 -12.91 -0.31 -1.85
CA SER A 11 -12.62 0.04 -3.23
C SER A 11 -11.13 -0.04 -3.53
N ALA A 12 -10.78 -0.33 -4.78
CA ALA A 12 -9.39 -0.36 -5.23
C ALA A 12 -8.66 0.97 -4.93
N ASP A 13 -9.37 2.10 -5.01
CA ASP A 13 -8.83 3.40 -4.65
C ASP A 13 -8.49 3.53 -3.17
N LEU A 14 -9.37 3.04 -2.29
CA LEU A 14 -9.13 3.08 -0.85
C LEU A 14 -7.96 2.16 -0.47
N LYS A 15 -7.90 0.96 -1.03
CA LYS A 15 -6.78 0.02 -0.83
C LYS A 15 -5.45 0.62 -1.29
N PHE A 16 -5.44 1.25 -2.46
CA PHE A 16 -4.24 1.90 -2.98
C PHE A 16 -3.82 3.10 -2.13
N ALA A 17 -4.76 3.97 -1.73
CA ALA A 17 -4.46 5.12 -0.87
C ALA A 17 -3.91 4.68 0.50
N ALA A 18 -4.48 3.62 1.09
CA ALA A 18 -3.98 3.02 2.32
C ALA A 18 -2.54 2.51 2.15
N ALA A 19 -2.24 1.83 1.05
CA ALA A 19 -0.89 1.37 0.74
C ALA A 19 0.12 2.53 0.66
N VAL A 20 -0.25 3.64 0.01
CA VAL A 20 0.60 4.84 -0.08
C VAL A 20 0.86 5.46 1.30
N ALA A 21 -0.18 5.59 2.13
CA ALA A 21 -0.06 6.13 3.47
C ALA A 21 0.84 5.24 4.35
N GLU A 22 0.58 3.94 4.36
CA GLU A 22 1.34 2.94 5.12
C GLU A 22 2.82 2.93 4.71
N PHE A 23 3.10 3.00 3.41
CA PHE A 23 4.48 3.11 2.91
C PHE A 23 5.20 4.33 3.48
N GLY A 24 4.54 5.50 3.49
CA GLY A 24 5.09 6.72 4.07
C GLY A 24 5.39 6.58 5.58
N MET A 25 4.51 5.89 6.31
CA MET A 25 4.71 5.62 7.74
C MET A 25 5.90 4.68 7.98
N ILE A 26 6.05 3.63 7.18
CA ILE A 26 7.17 2.68 7.27
C ILE A 26 8.50 3.38 6.96
N LEU A 27 8.56 4.22 5.92
CA LEU A 27 9.78 4.94 5.54
C LEU A 27 10.23 5.94 6.60
N ARG A 28 9.29 6.54 7.31
CA ARG A 28 9.57 7.48 8.41
C ARG A 28 9.83 6.81 9.75
N ASP A 29 9.75 5.48 9.80
CA ASP A 29 9.77 4.71 11.04
C ASP A 29 8.76 5.26 12.07
N SER A 30 7.56 5.61 11.60
CA SER A 30 6.55 6.28 12.40
C SER A 30 6.04 5.39 13.55
N GLU A 31 5.79 5.99 14.71
CA GLU A 31 5.11 5.34 15.84
C GLU A 31 3.69 4.85 15.48
N TYR A 32 3.06 5.46 14.47
CA TYR A 32 1.70 5.13 14.02
C TYR A 32 1.65 4.05 12.94
N LYS A 33 2.81 3.55 12.46
CA LYS A 33 2.85 2.48 11.44
C LYS A 33 2.26 1.15 11.94
N GLY A 34 2.09 0.99 13.26
CA GLY A 34 1.63 -0.25 13.87
C GLY A 34 2.47 -1.46 13.42
N ASN A 35 1.79 -2.48 12.90
CA ASN A 35 2.40 -3.70 12.35
C ASN A 35 2.65 -3.63 10.83
N GLY A 36 2.63 -2.43 10.25
CA GLY A 36 2.82 -2.20 8.82
C GLY A 36 4.14 -2.76 8.30
N THR A 37 4.07 -3.50 7.20
CA THR A 37 5.24 -4.04 6.52
C THR A 37 5.20 -3.71 5.03
N PHE A 38 6.37 -3.72 4.37
CA PHE A 38 6.41 -3.58 2.92
C PHE A 38 5.63 -4.68 2.19
N ALA A 39 5.47 -5.87 2.79
CA ALA A 39 4.66 -6.93 2.20
C ALA A 39 3.18 -6.55 2.17
N THR A 40 2.66 -6.04 3.29
CA THR A 40 1.27 -5.54 3.40
C THR A 40 1.01 -4.36 2.46
N VAL A 41 1.98 -3.44 2.34
CA VAL A 41 1.89 -2.35 1.35
C VAL A 41 1.78 -2.89 -0.07
N LEU A 42 2.60 -3.89 -0.44
CA LEU A 42 2.58 -4.47 -1.77
C LEU A 42 1.27 -5.19 -2.08
N GLU A 43 0.74 -5.94 -1.12
CA GLU A 43 -0.56 -6.60 -1.23
C GLU A 43 -1.67 -5.59 -1.53
N TRP A 44 -1.82 -4.56 -0.70
CA TRP A 44 -2.87 -3.55 -0.88
C TRP A 44 -2.66 -2.70 -2.14
N ALA A 45 -1.42 -2.42 -2.51
CA ALA A 45 -1.11 -1.69 -3.74
C ALA A 45 -1.46 -2.50 -4.99
N GLU A 46 -1.21 -3.82 -4.99
CA GLU A 46 -1.57 -4.71 -6.10
C GLU A 46 -3.09 -4.90 -6.21
N GLU A 47 -3.78 -5.13 -5.08
CA GLU A 47 -5.25 -5.16 -5.04
C GLU A 47 -5.87 -3.83 -5.49
N GLY A 48 -5.22 -2.72 -5.11
CA GLY A 48 -5.59 -1.38 -5.50
C GLY A 48 -5.12 -0.96 -6.90
N LYS A 49 -4.39 -1.79 -7.65
CA LYS A 49 -3.80 -1.37 -8.94
C LYS A 49 -4.85 -1.02 -9.99
N GLY A 50 -5.95 -1.77 -10.05
CA GLY A 50 -7.01 -1.56 -11.03
C GLY A 50 -6.51 -1.59 -12.48
N THR A 51 -7.12 -0.79 -13.36
CA THR A 51 -6.78 -0.71 -14.79
C THR A 51 -5.47 0.03 -15.07
N ASP A 52 -5.01 0.88 -14.14
CA ASP A 52 -3.74 1.61 -14.18
C ASP A 52 -3.35 2.16 -15.57
N ALA A 53 -4.27 2.87 -16.24
CA ALA A 53 -4.08 3.29 -17.64
C ALA A 53 -2.82 4.14 -17.89
N ASN A 54 -2.32 4.84 -16.88
CA ASN A 54 -1.13 5.68 -16.95
C ASN A 54 0.12 5.04 -16.30
N GLY A 55 0.00 3.83 -15.74
CA GLY A 55 1.12 3.11 -15.13
C GLY A 55 1.59 3.63 -13.76
N TYR A 56 0.90 4.60 -13.17
CA TYR A 56 1.33 5.21 -11.90
C TYR A 56 1.25 4.24 -10.72
N ARG A 57 0.22 3.39 -10.66
CA ARG A 57 0.07 2.43 -9.56
C ARG A 57 1.11 1.33 -9.68
N SER A 58 1.40 0.87 -10.90
CA SER A 58 2.49 -0.06 -11.19
C SER A 58 3.86 0.54 -10.83
N GLY A 59 4.10 1.81 -11.16
CA GLY A 59 5.33 2.51 -10.78
C GLY A 59 5.51 2.62 -9.27
N PHE A 60 4.44 2.90 -8.53
CA PHE A 60 4.46 2.89 -7.07
C PHE A 60 4.80 1.49 -6.52
N ILE A 61 4.17 0.43 -7.02
CA ILE A 61 4.46 -0.95 -6.61
C ILE A 61 5.94 -1.29 -6.83
N GLU A 62 6.51 -0.92 -7.98
CA GLU A 62 7.93 -1.12 -8.26
C GLU A 62 8.82 -0.35 -7.27
N LEU A 63 8.47 0.90 -6.95
CA LEU A 63 9.18 1.70 -5.95
C LEU A 63 9.18 1.03 -4.58
N VAL A 64 8.05 0.50 -4.14
CA VAL A 64 7.95 -0.23 -2.85
C VAL A 64 8.84 -1.47 -2.87
N ARG A 65 8.85 -2.26 -3.96
CA ARG A 65 9.73 -3.43 -4.10
C ARG A 65 11.21 -3.05 -3.97
N LYS A 66 11.62 -1.94 -4.61
CA LYS A 66 13.00 -1.43 -4.51
C LYS A 66 13.34 -1.02 -3.09
N ALA A 67 12.46 -0.28 -2.42
CA ALA A 67 12.65 0.12 -1.03
C ALA A 67 12.77 -1.11 -0.09
N GLN A 68 11.94 -2.13 -0.29
CA GLN A 68 12.01 -3.38 0.46
C GLN A 68 13.33 -4.12 0.22
N ALA A 69 13.84 -4.15 -1.01
CA ALA A 69 15.15 -4.73 -1.31
C ALA A 69 16.28 -3.97 -0.60
N LEU A 70 16.26 -2.64 -0.63
CA LEU A 70 17.25 -1.78 0.02
C LEU A 70 17.24 -1.94 1.55
N LYS A 71 16.07 -2.08 2.19
CA LYS A 71 15.99 -2.26 3.66
C LYS A 71 16.46 -3.64 4.13
N ARG A 72 16.49 -4.64 3.24
CA ARG A 72 16.94 -6.01 3.57
C ARG A 72 18.45 -6.21 3.40
N GLY A 73 19.12 -5.35 2.64
CA GLY A 73 20.58 -5.34 2.52
C GLY A 73 21.22 -4.54 3.62
#